data_AF-A0A538EG25-F1
#
_entry.id   AF-A0A538EG25-F1
#
_cell.length_a   1.000
_cell.length_b   1.000
_cell.length_c   1.000
_cell.angle_alpha   90.00
_cell.angle_beta   90.00
_cell.angle_gamma   90.00
#
_symmetry.space_group_name_H-M   'P 1'
#
loop_
_entity.id
_entity.type
_entity.pdbx_description
1 polymer ?
#
loop_
_entity_poly.entity_id
_entity_poly.type
_entity_poly.pdbx_seq_one_letter_code
_entity_poly.pdbx_strand_id
1 'polypeptide(L)' 'DAAVPKTAWQWVESAQYRLLRAGAHRALSCVDLLVCACAAIHGLVVLHDDKDFVVAAQHLPDLAERRVHSLPGIT' A
#
# COMPACT_ATOMS: atom_id res chain seq x y z
N ASP A 1 -3.41 7.07 18.53
CA ASP A 1 -3.24 5.68 18.08
C ASP A 1 -4.41 5.33 17.17
N ALA A 2 -4.17 4.58 16.09
CA ALA A 2 -5.21 4.16 15.16
C ALA A 2 -5.29 2.63 15.17
N ALA A 3 -6.48 2.08 15.40
CA ALA A 3 -6.66 0.65 15.46
C ALA A 3 -6.45 0.02 14.07
N VAL A 4 -5.66 -1.04 14.01
CA VAL A 4 -5.53 -1.86 12.79
C VAL A 4 -6.83 -2.68 12.62
N PRO A 5 -7.50 -2.63 11.47
CA PRO A 5 -8.69 -3.43 11.22
C PRO A 5 -8.40 -4.93 11.39
N LYS A 6 -9.32 -5.68 12.01
CA LYS A 6 -9.19 -7.15 12.15
C LYS A 6 -9.09 -7.86 10.79
N THR A 7 -9.62 -7.25 9.74
CA THR A 7 -9.58 -7.73 8.35
C THR A 7 -8.28 -7.39 7.62
N ALA A 8 -7.35 -6.64 8.24
CA ALA A 8 -6.10 -6.23 7.59
C ALA A 8 -5.29 -7.44 7.08
N TRP A 9 -5.22 -8.54 7.84
CA TRP A 9 -4.47 -9.72 7.43
C TRP A 9 -5.04 -10.41 6.18
N GLN A 10 -6.36 -10.42 6.01
CA GLN A 10 -7.01 -10.96 4.80
C GLN A 10 -6.66 -10.11 3.57
N TRP A 11 -6.55 -8.80 3.75
CA TRP A 11 -6.07 -7.90 2.72
C TRP A 11 -4.59 -8.15 2.39
N VAL A 12 -3.75 -8.30 3.42
CA VAL A 12 -2.30 -8.59 3.27
C VAL A 12 -2.06 -9.88 2.48
N GLU A 13 -2.78 -10.96 2.78
CA GLU A 13 -2.68 -12.23 2.04
C GLU A 13 -3.05 -12.04 0.56
N SER A 14 -4.15 -11.34 0.28
CA SER A 14 -4.60 -11.05 -1.08
C SER A 14 -3.59 -10.18 -1.83
N ALA A 15 -3.02 -9.18 -1.16
CA ALA A 15 -2.01 -8.28 -1.72
C ALA A 15 -0.71 -9.02 -2.03
N GLN A 16 -0.18 -9.81 -1.08
CA GLN A 16 1.01 -10.63 -1.30
C GLN A 16 0.82 -11.62 -2.44
N TYR A 17 -0.36 -12.25 -2.55
CA TYR A 17 -0.65 -13.15 -3.66
C TYR A 17 -0.58 -12.44 -5.02
N ARG A 18 -1.15 -11.23 -5.14
CA ARG A 18 -1.08 -10.41 -6.36
C ARG A 18 0.36 -10.00 -6.69
N LEU A 19 1.10 -9.52 -5.69
CA LEU A 19 2.50 -9.13 -5.87
C LEU A 19 3.38 -10.32 -6.25
N LEU A 20 3.16 -11.50 -5.67
CA LEU A 20 3.87 -12.74 -6.03
C LEU A 20 3.64 -13.10 -7.50
N ARG A 21 2.39 -13.06 -7.98
CA ARG A 21 2.07 -13.34 -9.39
C ARG A 21 2.72 -12.35 -10.36
N ALA A 22 2.98 -11.13 -9.91
CA ALA A 22 3.68 -10.09 -10.67
C ALA A 22 5.21 -10.11 -10.50
N GLY A 23 5.76 -11.00 -9.66
CA GLY A 23 7.19 -11.01 -9.33
C GLY A 23 7.64 -9.91 -8.35
N ALA A 24 6.70 -9.11 -7.84
CA ALA A 24 6.92 -7.96 -6.96
C ALA A 24 6.72 -8.28 -5.46
N HIS A 25 6.64 -9.55 -5.05
CA HIS A 25 6.42 -9.95 -3.63
C HIS A 25 7.47 -9.44 -2.64
N ARG A 26 8.63 -8.97 -3.10
CA ARG A 26 9.69 -8.41 -2.26
C ARG A 26 9.65 -6.89 -2.13
N ALA A 27 8.71 -6.20 -2.78
CA ALA A 27 8.62 -4.75 -2.70
C ALA A 27 8.18 -4.27 -1.30
N LEU A 28 7.26 -4.97 -0.64
CA LEU A 28 6.73 -4.51 0.66
C LEU A 28 7.16 -5.44 1.79
N SER A 29 7.62 -4.86 2.90
CA SER A 29 7.76 -5.60 4.15
C SER A 29 6.40 -5.93 4.76
N CYS A 30 6.37 -6.79 5.78
CA CYS A 30 5.13 -7.09 6.52
C CYS A 30 4.49 -5.82 7.13
N VAL A 31 5.30 -4.88 7.61
CA VAL A 31 4.80 -3.63 8.19
C VAL A 31 4.23 -2.71 7.11
N ASP A 32 4.89 -2.60 5.96
CA ASP A 32 4.39 -1.80 4.83
C ASP A 32 3.06 -2.34 4.32
N LEU A 33 2.92 -3.66 4.26
CA LEU A 33 1.66 -4.32 3.91
C LEU A 33 0.53 -4.00 4.89
N LEU A 34 0.81 -3.93 6.20
CA LEU A 34 -0.19 -3.53 7.20
C LEU A 34 -0.56 -2.05 7.10
N VAL A 35 0.40 -1.18 6.82
CA VAL A 35 0.14 0.25 6.55
C VAL A 35 -0.75 0.40 5.32
N CYS A 36 -0.42 -0.30 4.23
CA CYS A 36 -1.22 -0.33 3.01
C CYS A 36 -2.64 -0.87 3.27
N ALA A 37 -2.77 -1.95 4.04
CA ALA A 37 -4.06 -2.53 4.38
C ALA A 37 -4.95 -1.54 5.14
N CYS A 38 -4.38 -0.83 6.13
CA CYS A 38 -5.11 0.20 6.85
C CYS A 38 -5.57 1.31 5.91
N ALA A 39 -4.69 1.79 5.04
CA ALA A 39 -5.03 2.84 4.08
C ALA A 39 -6.13 2.40 3.10
N ALA A 40 -5.99 1.23 2.49
CA ALA A 40 -6.96 0.68 1.54
C ALA A 40 -8.34 0.47 2.17
N ILE A 41 -8.40 -0.12 3.38
CA ILE A 41 -9.67 -0.35 4.10
C ILE A 41 -10.36 0.96 4.46
N HIS A 42 -9.61 2.01 4.76
CA HIS A 42 -10.15 3.32 5.14
C HIS A 42 -10.28 4.31 3.97
N GLY A 43 -9.91 3.91 2.74
CA GLY A 43 -9.92 4.80 1.57
C GLY A 43 -8.94 5.97 1.68
N LEU A 44 -7.79 5.77 2.33
CA LEU A 44 -6.75 6.77 2.53
C LEU A 44 -5.61 6.62 1.52
N VAL A 45 -4.82 7.67 1.37
CA VAL A 45 -3.59 7.67 0.56
C VAL A 45 -2.38 7.44 1.47
N VAL A 46 -1.53 6.48 1.13
CA VAL A 46 -0.24 6.30 1.79
C VAL A 46 0.73 7.38 1.31
N LEU A 47 1.22 8.21 2.23
CA LEU A 47 2.29 9.16 1.95
C LEU A 47 3.64 8.54 2.28
N HIS A 48 4.56 8.53 1.31
CA HIS A 48 5.85 7.85 1.46
C HIS A 48 6.96 8.55 0.65
N ASP A 49 8.21 8.17 0.88
CA ASP A 49 9.34 8.48 -0.02
C ASP A 49 9.91 7.22 -0.71
N ASP A 50 9.43 6.04 -0.31
CA ASP A 50 9.93 4.76 -0.80
C ASP A 50 9.33 4.38 -2.16
N LYS A 51 10.18 4.00 -3.14
CA LYS A 51 9.72 3.66 -4.50
C LYS A 51 8.91 2.36 -4.54
N ASP A 52 9.04 1.50 -3.54
CA ASP A 52 8.39 0.20 -3.56
C ASP A 52 6.86 0.29 -3.41
N PHE A 53 6.34 1.36 -2.80
CA PHE A 53 4.89 1.64 -2.78
C PHE A 53 4.35 1.95 -4.18
N VAL A 54 5.13 2.63 -5.02
CA VAL A 54 4.77 2.91 -6.43
C VAL A 54 4.66 1.60 -7.21
N VAL A 55 5.64 0.69 -7.02
CA VAL A 55 5.63 -0.63 -7.64
C VAL A 55 4.45 -1.45 -7.14
N ALA A 56 4.15 -1.40 -5.84
CA ALA A 56 3.00 -2.11 -5.28
C ALA A 56 1.66 -1.60 -5.83
N ALA A 57 1.47 -0.28 -5.91
CA ALA A 57 0.25 0.35 -6.43
C ALA A 57 -0.06 -0.01 -7.89
N GLN A 58 0.94 -0.38 -8.69
CA GLN A 58 0.74 -0.89 -10.06
C GLN A 58 0.01 -2.25 -10.09
N HIS A 59 0.03 -3.00 -8.99
CA HIS A 59 -0.52 -4.36 -8.88
C HIS A 59 -1.66 -4.48 -7.87
N LEU A 60 -1.81 -3.49 -6.99
CA LEU A 60 -2.81 -3.45 -5.92
C LEU A 60 -3.83 -2.33 -6.24
N PRO A 61 -4.99 -2.66 -6.82
CA PRO A 61 -5.91 -1.67 -7.41
C PRO A 61 -6.57 -0.75 -6.37
N ASP A 62 -6.59 -1.16 -5.11
CA ASP A 62 -7.15 -0.45 -3.97
C ASP A 62 -6.09 0.25 -3.11
N LEU A 63 -4.82 0.21 -3.51
CA LEU A 63 -3.74 0.96 -2.88
C LEU A 63 -3.55 2.30 -3.59
N ALA A 64 -3.92 3.39 -2.92
CA ALA A 64 -3.56 4.73 -3.33
C ALA A 64 -2.29 5.18 -2.61
N GLU A 65 -1.29 5.64 -3.36
CA GLU A 65 -0.04 6.19 -2.84
C GLU A 65 0.22 7.60 -3.37
N ARG A 66 1.01 8.36 -2.61
CA ARG A 66 1.62 9.59 -3.11
C ARG A 66 2.97 9.82 -2.46
N ARG A 67 3.96 10.12 -3.30
CA ARG A 67 5.28 10.56 -2.81
C ARG A 67 5.18 11.89 -2.05
N VAL A 68 5.87 12.00 -0.92
CA VAL A 68 5.90 13.24 -0.12
C VAL A 68 6.53 14.42 -0.86
N HIS A 69 7.43 14.14 -1.81
CA HIS A 69 8.05 15.15 -2.67
C HIS A 69 7.20 15.54 -3.88
N SER A 70 6.14 14.78 -4.17
CA SER A 70 5.11 15.17 -5.12
C SER A 70 4.15 16.12 -4.41
N LEU A 71 4.45 17.42 -4.48
CA LEU A 71 3.54 18.46 -4.01
C LEU A 71 2.21 18.30 -4.78
N PRO A 72 1.05 18.36 -4.09
CA PRO A 72 -0.22 18.51 -4.79
C PRO A 72 -0.11 19.77 -5.64
N GLY A 73 -0.31 19.65 -6.95
CA GLY A 73 -0.20 20.79 -7.84
C GLY A 73 -1.12 21.92 -7.35
N ILE A 74 -0.54 23.10 -7.16
CA ILE A 74 -1.31 24.34 -7.36
C ILE A 74 -1.66 24.32 -8.84
N THR A 75 -2.85 23.81 -9.19
CA THR A 75 -3.46 23.94 -10.51
C THR A 75 -4.94 24.17 -10.32
#